data_AF-A0A2E0N9J1-F1
#
_entry.id   AF-A0A2E0N9J1-F1
#
_cell.length_a   1.000
_cell.length_b   1.000
_cell.length_c   1.000
_cell.angle_alpha   90.00
_cell.angle_beta   90.00
_cell.angle_gamma   90.00
#
_symmetry.space_group_name_H-M   'P 1'
#
loop_
_entity.id
_entity.type
_entity.pdbx_description
1 polymer ?
#
loop_
_entity_poly.entity_id
_entity_poly.type
_entity_poly.pdbx_seq_one_letter_code
_entity_poly.pdbx_strand_id
1 'polypeptide(L)'
;MKLWQDWQAAAIIDENFEVLEVEIYKGSLNKEIVAKRLRLLSSGVLLQEAKHLLQRYPEAELVQPSDNIHEDVELPFPNDERMEILDEAALLLSKQDVDDSASDPDRRLEHLIRAAEEIRSSWVLLEARLTEWIVLLLPRARMESDRNRLAKLVIDSEKISDLAEHFDVELPPVLPKDTEWKVIKNWSETVASLESQLARIESTIRELSLEHLPSLSAIAGPLIAAKLCVAAHGRMRLARLPAGTVQILGAEKAFFSHLKLGTKTPKHGLIYSHVLISRSPKPVRGRISRMLAARMSLAARIDAFNGTPWGEEELRLIEERVEKIRQQYFDSKKR
;
A
#
# COMPACT_ATOMS: atom_id res chain seq x y z
N MET A 1 -9.12 -36.57 25.72
CA MET A 1 -9.22 -35.48 26.72
C MET A 1 -8.87 -34.16 26.05
N LYS A 2 -9.57 -33.08 26.38
CA LYS A 2 -9.33 -31.75 25.81
C LYS A 2 -8.88 -30.77 26.89
N LEU A 3 -7.95 -29.89 26.54
CA LEU A 3 -7.47 -28.80 27.37
C LEU A 3 -8.15 -27.50 26.92
N TRP A 4 -9.00 -26.96 27.78
CA TRP A 4 -9.56 -25.63 27.65
C TRP A 4 -8.72 -24.63 28.44
N GLN A 5 -8.60 -23.41 27.94
CA GLN A 5 -7.91 -22.34 28.64
C GLN A 5 -8.57 -20.99 28.32
N ASP A 6 -8.62 -20.13 29.33
CA ASP A 6 -9.02 -18.75 29.24
C ASP A 6 -8.04 -17.86 30.04
N TRP A 7 -8.27 -16.54 30.04
CA TRP A 7 -7.41 -15.57 30.69
C TRP A 7 -7.35 -15.78 32.21
N GLN A 8 -8.37 -16.37 32.84
CA GLN A 8 -8.41 -16.56 34.29
C GLN A 8 -8.17 -18.00 34.76
N ALA A 9 -8.34 -19.01 33.90
CA ALA A 9 -8.33 -20.41 34.29
C ALA A 9 -7.99 -21.34 33.12
N ALA A 10 -7.67 -22.59 33.43
CA ALA A 10 -7.56 -23.69 32.50
C ALA A 10 -8.33 -24.90 33.04
N ALA A 11 -8.83 -25.77 32.16
CA ALA A 11 -9.59 -26.96 32.53
C ALA A 11 -9.28 -28.15 31.61
N ILE A 12 -9.31 -29.36 32.17
CA ILE A 12 -9.28 -30.61 31.41
C ILE A 12 -10.71 -31.16 31.33
N ILE A 13 -11.13 -31.48 30.11
CA ILE A 13 -12.45 -31.98 29.76
C ILE A 13 -12.29 -33.39 29.20
N ASP A 14 -13.12 -34.33 29.65
CA ASP A 14 -13.13 -35.70 29.13
C ASP A 14 -13.93 -35.84 27.82
N GLU A 15 -14.12 -37.06 27.34
CA GLU A 15 -14.90 -37.34 26.12
C GLU A 15 -16.42 -37.25 26.33
N ASN A 16 -16.88 -37.23 27.59
CA ASN A 16 -18.28 -37.11 27.97
C ASN A 16 -18.68 -35.65 28.29
N PHE A 17 -17.81 -34.69 27.98
CA PHE A 17 -18.01 -33.26 28.28
C PHE A 17 -18.02 -32.96 29.80
N GLU A 18 -17.40 -33.80 30.62
CA GLU A 18 -17.23 -33.53 32.04
C GLU A 18 -15.87 -32.87 32.32
N VAL A 19 -15.88 -31.89 33.22
CA VAL A 19 -14.65 -31.22 33.68
C VAL A 19 -13.96 -32.08 34.72
N LEU A 20 -12.82 -32.67 34.35
CA LEU A 20 -12.02 -33.51 35.24
C LEU A 20 -11.23 -32.68 36.25
N GLU A 21 -10.64 -31.57 35.78
CA GLU A 21 -9.82 -30.73 36.63
C GLU A 21 -9.82 -29.28 36.14
N VAL A 22 -9.84 -28.34 37.09
CA VAL A 22 -9.74 -26.90 36.84
C VAL A 22 -8.59 -26.30 37.63
N GLU A 23 -7.78 -25.48 36.96
CA GLU A 23 -6.75 -24.66 37.60
C GLU A 23 -7.04 -23.18 37.34
N ILE A 24 -7.34 -22.43 38.41
CA ILE A 24 -7.64 -21.00 38.36
C ILE A 24 -6.40 -20.21 38.73
N TYR A 25 -6.15 -19.08 38.05
CA TYR A 25 -5.09 -18.15 38.41
C TYR A 25 -5.29 -17.62 39.84
N LYS A 26 -4.25 -17.78 40.68
CA LYS A 26 -4.26 -17.42 42.11
C LYS A 26 -3.56 -16.11 42.43
N GLY A 27 -2.91 -15.47 41.44
CA GLY A 27 -2.25 -14.18 41.64
C GLY A 27 -3.25 -13.01 41.67
N SER A 28 -2.77 -11.82 42.06
CA SER A 28 -3.57 -10.61 41.93
C SER A 28 -3.80 -10.26 40.46
N LEU A 29 -5.06 -10.00 40.11
CA LEU A 29 -5.46 -9.61 38.77
C LEU A 29 -5.66 -8.09 38.75
N ASN A 30 -5.06 -7.44 37.76
CA ASN A 30 -5.38 -6.08 37.37
C ASN A 30 -5.51 -6.04 35.84
N LYS A 31 -6.01 -4.93 35.31
CA LYS A 31 -6.24 -4.77 33.87
C LYS A 31 -4.97 -5.01 33.04
N GLU A 32 -3.78 -4.61 33.53
CA GLU A 32 -2.53 -4.80 32.80
C GLU A 32 -2.13 -6.28 32.69
N ILE A 33 -2.31 -7.05 33.77
CA ILE A 33 -2.04 -8.49 33.81
C ILE A 33 -3.04 -9.22 32.92
N VAL A 34 -4.34 -8.91 33.01
CA VAL A 34 -5.37 -9.54 32.19
C VAL A 34 -5.15 -9.23 30.71
N ALA A 35 -4.88 -7.98 30.35
CA ALA A 35 -4.55 -7.60 28.98
C ALA A 35 -3.34 -8.38 28.43
N LYS A 36 -2.27 -8.52 29.23
CA LYS A 36 -1.10 -9.32 28.85
C LYS A 36 -1.47 -10.79 28.64
N ARG A 37 -2.30 -11.37 29.50
CA ARG A 37 -2.73 -12.78 29.40
C ARG A 37 -3.60 -13.02 28.16
N LEU A 38 -4.52 -12.11 27.85
CA LEU A 38 -5.31 -12.14 26.62
C LEU A 38 -4.44 -12.05 25.34
N ARG A 39 -3.37 -11.23 25.34
CA ARG A 39 -2.39 -11.19 24.23
C ARG A 39 -1.59 -12.49 24.08
N LEU A 40 -1.25 -13.16 25.18
CA LEU A 40 -0.61 -14.47 25.12
C LEU A 40 -1.57 -15.52 24.52
N LEU A 41 -2.84 -15.48 24.91
CA LEU A 41 -3.87 -16.36 24.35
C LEU A 41 -4.07 -16.15 22.85
N SER A 42 -4.18 -14.90 22.40
CA SER A 42 -4.37 -14.59 20.98
C SER A 42 -3.18 -14.97 20.10
N SER A 43 -1.98 -15.06 20.69
CA SER A 43 -0.78 -15.57 20.00
C SER A 43 -0.62 -17.09 20.07
N GLY A 44 -1.59 -17.81 20.68
CA GLY A 44 -1.54 -19.26 20.84
C GLY A 44 -0.59 -19.75 21.94
N VAL A 45 -0.13 -18.86 22.82
CA VAL A 45 0.76 -19.21 23.93
C VAL A 45 -0.05 -19.72 25.12
N LEU A 46 0.28 -20.93 25.59
CA LEU A 46 -0.31 -21.50 26.80
C LEU A 46 0.09 -20.71 28.05
N LEU A 47 -0.90 -20.40 28.89
CA LEU A 47 -0.68 -19.78 30.20
C LEU A 47 -0.17 -20.83 31.20
N GLN A 48 0.28 -20.38 32.38
CA GLN A 48 0.90 -21.27 33.36
C GLN A 48 -0.04 -22.38 33.82
N GLU A 49 -1.32 -22.05 34.04
CA GLU A 49 -2.35 -22.99 34.50
C GLU A 49 -2.54 -24.13 33.51
N ALA A 50 -2.61 -23.81 32.21
CA ALA A 50 -2.71 -24.82 31.17
C ALA A 50 -1.44 -25.65 31.00
N LYS A 51 -0.25 -25.04 31.18
CA LYS A 51 1.01 -25.79 31.16
C LYS A 51 1.09 -26.80 32.30
N HIS A 52 0.63 -26.43 33.50
CA HIS A 52 0.59 -27.34 34.65
C HIS A 52 -0.40 -28.49 34.43
N LEU A 53 -1.58 -28.20 33.88
CA LEU A 53 -2.53 -29.25 33.51
C LEU A 53 -1.97 -30.17 32.43
N LEU A 54 -1.31 -29.63 31.40
CA LEU A 54 -0.71 -30.44 30.33
C LEU A 54 0.43 -31.34 30.84
N GLN A 55 1.19 -30.91 31.86
CA GLN A 55 2.19 -31.77 32.52
C GLN A 55 1.56 -32.96 33.24
N ARG A 56 0.34 -32.80 33.78
CA ARG A 56 -0.38 -33.84 34.52
C ARG A 56 -1.21 -34.73 33.59
N TYR A 57 -1.67 -34.20 32.46
CA TYR A 57 -2.40 -34.91 31.41
C TYR A 57 -1.71 -34.70 30.05
N PRO A 58 -0.62 -35.44 29.78
CA PRO A 58 0.18 -35.24 28.55
C PRO A 58 -0.57 -35.55 27.24
N GLU A 59 -1.59 -36.41 27.31
CA GLU A 59 -2.43 -36.83 26.17
C GLU A 59 -3.56 -35.84 25.86
N ALA A 60 -3.66 -34.71 26.59
CA ALA A 60 -4.72 -33.74 26.38
C ALA A 60 -4.42 -32.82 25.19
N GLU A 61 -5.38 -32.69 24.28
CA GLU A 61 -5.27 -31.80 23.11
C GLU A 61 -5.93 -30.44 23.37
N LEU A 62 -5.33 -29.35 22.90
CA LEU A 62 -5.92 -28.02 23.04
C LEU A 62 -7.23 -27.94 22.24
N VAL A 63 -8.29 -27.47 22.90
CA VAL A 63 -9.60 -27.24 22.29
C VAL A 63 -9.47 -26.38 21.03
N GLN A 64 -10.07 -26.85 19.95
CA GLN A 64 -10.20 -26.14 18.70
C GLN A 64 -11.58 -25.48 18.57
N PRO A 65 -11.73 -24.39 17.79
CA PRO A 65 -13.03 -23.76 17.55
C PRO A 65 -14.11 -24.69 17.00
N SER A 66 -13.72 -25.80 16.35
CA SER A 66 -14.65 -26.82 15.82
C SER A 66 -15.25 -27.74 16.88
N ASP A 67 -14.77 -27.67 18.12
CA ASP A 67 -15.10 -28.65 19.16
C ASP A 67 -16.39 -28.37 19.93
N ASN A 68 -17.00 -27.19 19.75
CA ASN A 68 -18.29 -26.76 20.34
C ASN A 68 -18.48 -27.02 21.85
N ILE A 69 -17.40 -27.10 22.62
CA ILE A 69 -17.41 -27.47 24.05
C ILE A 69 -18.23 -26.52 24.95
N HIS A 70 -18.57 -25.32 24.48
CA HIS A 70 -19.24 -24.30 25.28
C HIS A 70 -20.75 -24.54 25.44
N GLU A 71 -21.36 -25.40 24.62
CA GLU A 71 -22.79 -25.72 24.71
C GLU A 71 -23.08 -26.81 25.75
N ASP A 72 -22.12 -27.72 25.98
CA ASP A 72 -22.32 -28.95 26.75
C ASP A 72 -21.55 -28.99 28.09
N VAL A 73 -20.63 -28.05 28.33
CA VAL A 73 -19.72 -28.06 29.50
C VAL A 73 -19.92 -26.80 30.37
N GLU A 74 -20.17 -26.99 31.67
CA GLU A 74 -20.13 -25.89 32.65
C GLU A 74 -18.68 -25.46 32.92
N LEU A 75 -18.21 -24.46 32.17
CA LEU A 75 -16.85 -23.92 32.30
C LEU A 75 -16.77 -22.82 33.38
N PRO A 76 -15.59 -22.61 34.00
CA PRO A 76 -15.38 -21.55 34.97
C PRO A 76 -15.76 -20.17 34.44
N PHE A 77 -16.79 -19.55 35.03
CA PHE A 77 -17.25 -18.21 34.68
C PHE A 77 -16.63 -17.16 35.63
N PRO A 78 -16.20 -15.98 35.14
CA PRO A 78 -15.68 -14.92 36.00
C PRO A 78 -16.77 -14.35 36.91
N ASN A 79 -16.43 -14.03 38.15
CA ASN A 79 -17.32 -13.28 39.04
C ASN A 79 -17.38 -11.80 38.64
N ASP A 80 -18.29 -11.03 39.25
CA ASP A 80 -18.52 -9.62 38.90
C ASP A 80 -17.23 -8.77 38.94
N GLU A 81 -16.40 -8.92 39.98
CA GLU A 81 -15.11 -8.21 40.11
C GLU A 81 -14.14 -8.58 38.96
N ARG A 82 -14.06 -9.87 38.59
CA ARG A 82 -13.23 -10.31 37.46
C ARG A 82 -13.79 -9.86 36.12
N MET A 83 -15.12 -9.75 35.98
CA MET A 83 -15.76 -9.19 34.79
C MET A 83 -15.43 -7.70 34.64
N GLU A 84 -15.46 -6.92 35.71
CA GLU A 84 -15.05 -5.51 35.67
C GLU A 84 -13.58 -5.35 35.24
N ILE A 85 -12.68 -6.18 35.78
CA ILE A 85 -11.26 -6.17 35.38
C ILE A 85 -11.10 -6.59 33.90
N LEU A 86 -11.89 -7.56 33.44
CA LEU A 86 -11.88 -7.98 32.03
C LEU A 86 -12.32 -6.85 31.11
N ASP A 87 -13.38 -6.12 31.47
CA ASP A 87 -13.86 -4.96 30.71
C ASP A 87 -12.80 -3.85 30.65
N GLU A 88 -12.16 -3.54 31.79
CA GLU A 88 -11.05 -2.59 31.83
C GLU A 88 -9.86 -3.03 30.97
N ALA A 89 -9.53 -4.32 30.99
CA ALA A 89 -8.47 -4.90 30.17
C ALA A 89 -8.81 -4.89 28.68
N ALA A 90 -10.06 -5.16 28.32
CA ALA A 90 -10.55 -5.10 26.94
C ALA A 90 -10.48 -3.66 26.39
N LEU A 91 -10.84 -2.66 27.20
CA LEU A 91 -10.66 -1.25 26.86
C LEU A 91 -9.19 -0.86 26.71
N LEU A 92 -8.32 -1.36 27.59
CA LEU A 92 -6.87 -1.14 27.51
C LEU A 92 -6.29 -1.73 26.22
N LEU A 93 -6.62 -2.99 25.89
CA LEU A 93 -6.20 -3.66 24.67
C LEU A 93 -6.69 -2.92 23.43
N SER A 94 -7.96 -2.51 23.42
CA SER A 94 -8.52 -1.75 22.29
C SER A 94 -7.76 -0.45 22.04
N LYS A 95 -7.36 0.27 23.11
CA LYS A 95 -6.53 1.47 23.00
C LYS A 95 -5.14 1.16 22.43
N GLN A 96 -4.48 0.13 22.97
CA GLN A 96 -3.16 -0.30 22.49
C GLN A 96 -3.21 -0.73 21.02
N ASP A 97 -4.23 -1.47 20.61
CA ASP A 97 -4.38 -1.93 19.23
C ASP A 97 -4.66 -0.74 18.28
N VAL A 98 -5.36 0.30 18.73
CA VAL A 98 -5.49 1.56 17.98
C VAL A 98 -4.13 2.26 17.83
N ASP A 99 -3.33 2.34 18.89
CA ASP A 99 -2.00 2.96 18.86
C ASP A 99 -1.02 2.19 17.96
N ASP A 100 -1.03 0.86 18.05
CA ASP A 100 -0.24 -0.05 17.20
C ASP A 100 -0.65 0.13 15.74
N SER A 101 -1.95 0.25 15.47
CA SER A 101 -2.50 0.43 14.13
C SER A 101 -2.19 1.82 13.55
N ALA A 102 -2.10 2.87 14.38
CA ALA A 102 -1.60 4.18 13.94
C ALA A 102 -0.10 4.15 13.58
N SER A 103 0.61 3.16 14.10
CA SER A 103 2.04 2.95 13.84
C SER A 103 2.33 2.09 12.61
N ASP A 104 1.30 1.56 11.96
CA ASP A 104 1.40 0.70 10.78
C ASP A 104 2.05 1.45 9.58
N PRO A 105 3.23 0.99 9.10
CA PRO A 105 3.88 1.54 7.91
C PRO A 105 3.00 1.52 6.66
N ASP A 106 2.11 0.53 6.52
CA ASP A 106 1.21 0.41 5.36
C ASP A 106 0.24 1.60 5.31
N ARG A 107 -0.33 1.99 6.46
CA ARG A 107 -1.25 3.12 6.57
C ARG A 107 -0.54 4.46 6.37
N ARG A 108 0.67 4.61 6.91
CA ARG A 108 1.48 5.81 6.73
C ARG A 108 1.83 6.01 5.24
N LEU A 109 2.20 4.93 4.55
CA LEU A 109 2.50 4.93 3.12
C LEU A 109 1.25 5.27 2.28
N GLU A 110 0.09 4.78 2.67
CA GLU A 110 -1.19 5.12 2.04
C GLU A 110 -1.47 6.63 2.06
N HIS A 111 -1.28 7.30 3.19
CA HIS A 111 -1.47 8.75 3.29
C HIS A 111 -0.51 9.53 2.36
N LEU A 112 0.76 9.12 2.29
CA LEU A 112 1.73 9.76 1.39
C LEU A 112 1.35 9.58 -0.08
N ILE A 113 0.90 8.39 -0.47
CA ILE A 113 0.49 8.10 -1.85
C ILE A 113 -0.73 8.93 -2.23
N ARG A 114 -1.75 8.99 -1.36
CA ARG A 114 -2.96 9.81 -1.60
C ARG A 114 -2.61 11.29 -1.69
N ALA A 115 -1.79 11.80 -0.77
CA ALA A 115 -1.32 13.19 -0.83
C ALA A 115 -0.56 13.50 -2.13
N ALA A 116 0.31 12.59 -2.58
CA ALA A 116 1.02 12.74 -3.85
C ALA A 116 0.06 12.75 -5.06
N GLU A 117 -1.02 11.97 -5.03
CA GLU A 117 -2.04 11.95 -6.09
C GLU A 117 -2.88 13.23 -6.11
N GLU A 118 -3.25 13.76 -4.94
CA GLU A 118 -3.98 15.02 -4.79
C GLU A 118 -3.15 16.23 -5.25
N ILE A 119 -1.88 16.31 -4.82
CA ILE A 119 -0.96 17.36 -5.26
C ILE A 119 -0.71 17.25 -6.76
N ARG A 120 -0.46 16.04 -7.29
CA ARG A 120 -0.24 15.87 -8.73
C ARG A 120 -1.46 16.31 -9.55
N SER A 121 -2.66 15.94 -9.12
CA SER A 121 -3.90 16.34 -9.81
C SER A 121 -4.09 17.85 -9.80
N SER A 122 -3.81 18.49 -8.66
CA SER A 122 -3.86 19.95 -8.52
C SER A 122 -2.80 20.63 -9.39
N TRP A 123 -1.56 20.14 -9.36
CA TRP A 123 -0.46 20.66 -10.17
C TRP A 123 -0.78 20.61 -11.67
N VAL A 124 -1.29 19.48 -12.18
CA VAL A 124 -1.68 19.35 -13.60
C VAL A 124 -2.74 20.40 -13.99
N LEU A 125 -3.73 20.63 -13.12
CA LEU A 125 -4.77 21.62 -13.38
C LEU A 125 -4.21 23.05 -13.42
N LEU A 126 -3.36 23.41 -12.45
CA LEU A 126 -2.80 24.75 -12.37
C LEU A 126 -1.76 25.02 -13.47
N GLU A 127 -0.94 24.02 -13.81
CA GLU A 127 0.03 24.09 -14.91
C GLU A 127 -0.66 24.26 -16.27
N ALA A 128 -1.76 23.52 -16.50
CA ALA A 128 -2.55 23.66 -17.71
C ALA A 128 -3.15 25.08 -17.82
N ARG A 129 -3.71 25.61 -16.72
CA ARG A 129 -4.24 26.98 -16.68
C ARG A 129 -3.15 28.02 -16.94
N LEU A 130 -1.95 27.85 -16.36
CA LEU A 130 -0.82 28.73 -16.62
C LEU A 130 -0.45 28.73 -18.11
N THR A 131 -0.34 27.54 -18.69
CA THR A 131 -0.02 27.36 -20.11
C THR A 131 -1.06 28.06 -20.99
N GLU A 132 -2.35 27.85 -20.75
CA GLU A 132 -3.43 28.52 -21.48
C GLU A 132 -3.34 30.05 -21.36
N TRP A 133 -3.02 30.56 -20.17
CA TRP A 133 -2.91 32.00 -19.95
C TRP A 133 -1.76 32.62 -20.72
N ILE A 134 -0.59 31.97 -20.74
CA ILE A 134 0.54 32.48 -21.52
C ILE A 134 0.29 32.32 -23.02
N VAL A 135 -0.34 31.23 -23.46
CA VAL A 135 -0.72 31.06 -24.88
C VAL A 135 -1.71 32.14 -25.33
N LEU A 136 -2.62 32.59 -24.46
CA LEU A 136 -3.51 33.71 -24.76
C LEU A 136 -2.73 35.01 -25.01
N LEU A 137 -1.69 35.27 -24.20
CA LEU A 137 -0.86 36.48 -24.29
C LEU A 137 0.16 36.42 -25.43
N LEU A 138 0.70 35.23 -25.72
CA LEU A 138 1.71 34.97 -26.75
C LEU A 138 1.29 33.79 -27.66
N PRO A 139 0.30 33.97 -28.55
CA PRO A 139 -0.28 32.86 -29.32
C PRO A 139 0.68 32.16 -30.28
N ARG A 140 1.78 32.83 -30.64
CA ARG A 140 2.81 32.29 -31.54
C ARG A 140 3.96 31.59 -30.78
N ALA A 141 3.98 31.66 -29.45
CA ALA A 141 5.04 31.07 -28.64
C ALA A 141 5.00 29.53 -28.74
N ARG A 142 6.12 28.92 -29.11
CA ARG A 142 6.26 27.46 -29.15
C ARG A 142 6.79 26.95 -27.81
N MET A 143 5.86 26.55 -26.95
CA MET A 143 6.18 26.19 -25.56
C MET A 143 6.44 24.69 -25.35
N GLU A 144 6.47 23.89 -26.41
CA GLU A 144 6.55 22.43 -26.35
C GLU A 144 7.81 21.94 -25.61
N SER A 145 8.94 22.63 -25.81
CA SER A 145 10.22 22.36 -25.15
C SER A 145 10.26 22.80 -23.69
N ASP A 146 9.53 23.87 -23.36
CA ASP A 146 9.68 24.61 -22.10
C ASP A 146 8.53 24.39 -21.13
N ARG A 147 7.58 23.53 -21.47
CA ARG A 147 6.40 23.25 -20.64
C ARG A 147 6.75 22.94 -19.18
N ASN A 148 7.74 22.09 -18.95
CA ASN A 148 8.20 21.73 -17.59
C ASN A 148 8.96 22.85 -16.87
N ARG A 149 9.31 23.94 -17.56
CA ARG A 149 10.04 25.09 -17.02
C ARG A 149 9.25 26.38 -17.10
N LEU A 150 8.05 26.36 -17.67
CA LEU A 150 7.24 27.54 -17.94
C LEU A 150 6.99 28.36 -16.68
N ALA A 151 6.61 27.70 -15.58
CA ALA A 151 6.41 28.37 -14.30
C ALA A 151 7.67 29.14 -13.85
N LYS A 152 8.87 28.57 -14.01
CA LYS A 152 10.14 29.23 -13.65
C LYS A 152 10.44 30.40 -14.58
N LEU A 153 10.26 30.22 -15.90
CA LEU A 153 10.45 31.29 -16.88
C LEU A 153 9.56 32.50 -16.58
N VAL A 154 8.30 32.27 -16.20
CA VAL A 154 7.37 33.34 -15.84
C VAL A 154 7.78 34.03 -14.53
N ILE A 155 8.25 33.27 -13.54
CA ILE A 155 8.76 33.83 -12.27
C ILE A 155 9.97 34.72 -12.52
N ASP A 156 10.89 34.28 -13.37
CA ASP A 156 12.14 34.98 -13.68
C ASP A 156 11.92 36.20 -14.60
N SER A 157 10.75 36.29 -15.26
CA SER A 157 10.39 37.40 -16.13
C SER A 157 9.79 38.57 -15.34
N GLU A 158 10.29 39.78 -15.52
CA GLU A 158 9.74 40.99 -14.93
C GLU A 158 8.48 41.45 -15.68
N LYS A 159 8.44 41.24 -17.00
CA LYS A 159 7.30 41.57 -17.87
C LYS A 159 7.08 40.50 -18.93
N ILE A 160 5.93 40.58 -19.61
CA ILE A 160 5.63 39.71 -20.76
C ILE A 160 6.63 39.86 -21.91
N SER A 161 7.34 40.98 -22.01
CA SER A 161 8.41 41.21 -22.99
C SER A 161 9.54 40.21 -22.87
N ASP A 162 9.89 39.82 -21.66
CA ASP A 162 11.02 38.94 -21.39
C ASP A 162 10.68 37.52 -21.87
N LEU A 163 9.42 37.10 -21.69
CA LEU A 163 8.91 35.87 -22.28
C LEU A 163 8.82 35.95 -23.81
N ALA A 164 8.39 37.08 -24.37
CA ALA A 164 8.30 37.25 -25.81
C ALA A 164 9.67 37.16 -26.49
N GLU A 165 10.70 37.74 -25.87
CA GLU A 165 12.10 37.61 -26.30
C GLU A 165 12.59 36.17 -26.18
N HIS A 166 12.30 35.49 -25.06
CA HIS A 166 12.66 34.08 -24.87
C HIS A 166 12.08 33.16 -25.95
N PHE A 167 10.83 33.38 -26.34
CA PHE A 167 10.16 32.57 -27.36
C PHE A 167 10.36 33.07 -28.80
N ASP A 168 11.10 34.17 -29.00
CA ASP A 168 11.30 34.82 -30.31
C ASP A 168 9.96 35.15 -31.01
N VAL A 169 9.07 35.84 -30.29
CA VAL A 169 7.74 36.23 -30.77
C VAL A 169 7.44 37.71 -30.58
N GLU A 170 6.56 38.20 -31.44
CA GLU A 170 6.03 39.56 -31.32
C GLU A 170 5.15 39.70 -30.07
N LEU A 171 5.24 40.87 -29.43
CA LEU A 171 4.36 41.25 -28.33
C LEU A 171 2.89 41.35 -28.78
N PRO A 172 1.93 41.08 -27.88
CA PRO A 172 0.53 41.27 -28.20
C PRO A 172 0.22 42.77 -28.43
N PRO A 173 -0.77 43.09 -29.28
CA PRO A 173 -1.17 44.48 -29.55
C PRO A 173 -1.58 45.25 -28.30
N VAL A 174 -2.11 44.54 -27.30
CA VAL A 174 -2.46 45.07 -25.98
C VAL A 174 -1.66 44.31 -24.94
N LEU A 175 -0.81 45.03 -24.21
CA LEU A 175 -0.01 44.44 -23.13
C LEU A 175 -0.88 44.20 -21.89
N PRO A 176 -0.61 43.10 -21.14
CA PRO A 176 -1.21 42.90 -19.83
C PRO A 176 -0.80 44.05 -18.91
N LYS A 177 -1.71 44.44 -18.01
CA LYS A 177 -1.40 45.42 -16.97
C LYS A 177 -0.46 44.80 -15.95
N ASP A 178 0.29 45.63 -15.22
CA ASP A 178 1.17 45.15 -14.13
C ASP A 178 0.41 44.33 -13.08
N THR A 179 -0.85 44.69 -12.81
CA THR A 179 -1.73 43.94 -11.89
C THR A 179 -2.08 42.55 -12.42
N GLU A 180 -2.34 42.41 -13.72
CA GLU A 180 -2.60 41.12 -14.36
C GLU A 180 -1.34 40.26 -14.36
N TRP A 181 -0.20 40.84 -14.77
CA TRP A 181 1.08 40.15 -14.79
C TRP A 181 1.49 39.64 -13.41
N LYS A 182 1.27 40.44 -12.36
CA LYS A 182 1.53 40.02 -10.97
C LYS A 182 0.70 38.80 -10.56
N VAL A 183 -0.57 38.70 -11.00
CA VAL A 183 -1.40 37.51 -10.73
C VAL A 183 -0.82 36.29 -11.45
N ILE A 184 -0.35 36.44 -12.68
CA ILE A 184 0.29 35.36 -13.45
C ILE A 184 1.60 34.90 -12.77
N LYS A 185 2.42 35.82 -12.26
CA LYS A 185 3.62 35.47 -11.47
C LYS A 185 3.27 34.68 -10.21
N ASN A 186 2.34 35.17 -9.39
CA ASN A 186 1.89 34.47 -8.18
C ASN A 186 1.30 33.07 -8.47
N TRP A 187 0.58 32.94 -9.59
CA TRP A 187 0.07 31.64 -10.05
C TRP A 187 1.23 30.69 -10.39
N SER A 188 2.25 31.20 -11.07
CA SER A 188 3.45 30.45 -11.44
C SER A 188 4.26 30.01 -10.22
N GLU A 189 4.39 30.87 -9.20
CA GLU A 189 4.98 30.51 -7.91
C GLU A 189 4.22 29.36 -7.24
N THR A 190 2.89 29.37 -7.31
CA THR A 190 2.05 28.29 -6.78
C THR A 190 2.29 26.99 -7.53
N VAL A 191 2.34 27.03 -8.87
CA VAL A 191 2.63 25.85 -9.72
C VAL A 191 4.01 25.26 -9.37
N ALA A 192 5.05 26.10 -9.27
CA ALA A 192 6.40 25.67 -8.92
C ALA A 192 6.49 25.11 -7.49
N SER A 193 5.74 25.70 -6.55
CA SER A 193 5.64 25.20 -5.16
C SER A 193 5.01 23.81 -5.10
N LEU A 194 3.92 23.57 -5.82
CA LEU A 194 3.28 22.24 -5.88
C LEU A 194 4.19 21.19 -6.53
N GLU A 195 4.93 21.56 -7.59
CA GLU A 195 5.92 20.66 -8.21
C GLU A 195 6.99 20.24 -7.20
N SER A 196 7.55 21.19 -6.46
CA SER A 196 8.57 20.95 -5.43
C SER A 196 8.03 20.08 -4.28
N GLN A 197 6.81 20.36 -3.81
CA GLN A 197 6.16 19.55 -2.78
C GLN A 197 5.92 18.11 -3.25
N LEU A 198 5.44 17.93 -4.48
CA LEU A 198 5.25 16.61 -5.07
C LEU A 198 6.56 15.82 -5.10
N ALA A 199 7.66 16.45 -5.54
CA ALA A 199 8.97 15.82 -5.57
C ALA A 199 9.45 15.39 -4.18
N ARG A 200 9.20 16.20 -3.14
CA ARG A 200 9.54 15.86 -1.74
C ARG A 200 8.75 14.65 -1.26
N ILE A 201 7.43 14.62 -1.46
CA ILE A 201 6.59 13.49 -1.05
C ILE A 201 7.01 12.22 -1.80
N GLU A 202 7.26 12.30 -3.12
CA GLU A 202 7.75 11.16 -3.89
C GLU A 202 9.10 10.66 -3.38
N SER A 203 10.01 11.55 -2.98
CA SER A 203 11.29 11.17 -2.38
C SER A 203 11.10 10.38 -1.08
N THR A 204 10.22 10.86 -0.19
CA THR A 204 9.89 10.15 1.06
C THR A 204 9.23 8.80 0.79
N ILE A 205 8.31 8.73 -0.17
CA ILE A 205 7.72 7.45 -0.60
C ILE A 205 8.82 6.49 -1.05
N ARG A 206 9.82 6.97 -1.81
CA ARG A 206 10.92 6.11 -2.27
C ARG A 206 11.71 5.51 -1.13
N GLU A 207 12.11 6.35 -0.18
CA GLU A 207 12.84 5.94 1.01
C GLU A 207 12.08 4.87 1.80
N LEU A 208 10.83 5.15 2.18
CA LEU A 208 10.00 4.22 2.95
C LEU A 208 9.70 2.93 2.20
N SER A 209 9.57 2.98 0.87
CA SER A 209 9.32 1.78 0.06
C SER A 209 10.55 0.89 -0.03
N LEU A 210 11.75 1.46 -0.06
CA LEU A 210 13.00 0.69 -0.07
C LEU A 210 13.20 -0.04 1.25
N GLU A 211 12.78 0.55 2.37
CA GLU A 211 12.81 -0.08 3.69
C GLU A 211 11.73 -1.15 3.84
N HIS A 212 10.48 -0.83 3.51
CA HIS A 212 9.31 -1.68 3.80
C HIS A 212 9.04 -2.77 2.76
N LEU A 213 9.42 -2.52 1.51
CA LEU A 213 9.18 -3.37 0.32
C LEU A 213 10.45 -3.49 -0.55
N PRO A 214 11.59 -3.97 0.00
CA PRO A 214 12.88 -3.93 -0.69
C PRO A 214 12.90 -4.75 -1.98
N SER A 215 12.38 -5.99 -1.96
CA SER A 215 12.40 -6.87 -3.13
C SER A 215 11.45 -6.38 -4.21
N LEU A 216 10.26 -5.93 -3.83
CA LEU A 216 9.29 -5.38 -4.78
C LEU A 216 9.80 -4.08 -5.38
N SER A 217 10.44 -3.22 -4.58
CA SER A 217 11.06 -1.98 -5.04
C SER A 217 12.19 -2.23 -6.02
N ALA A 218 13.01 -3.27 -5.81
CA ALA A 218 14.09 -3.65 -6.72
C ALA A 218 13.59 -3.98 -8.14
N ILE A 219 12.45 -4.67 -8.25
CA ILE A 219 11.94 -5.12 -9.57
C ILE A 219 10.88 -4.19 -10.19
N ALA A 220 10.13 -3.45 -9.38
CA ALA A 220 9.04 -2.59 -9.84
C ALA A 220 9.45 -1.12 -9.89
N GLY A 221 10.49 -0.74 -9.16
CA GLY A 221 10.71 0.62 -8.71
C GLY A 221 9.85 0.98 -7.49
N PRO A 222 10.37 1.79 -6.56
CA PRO A 222 9.73 2.05 -5.27
C PRO A 222 8.36 2.71 -5.36
N LEU A 223 8.13 3.63 -6.31
CA LEU A 223 6.81 4.28 -6.46
C LEU A 223 5.72 3.29 -6.90
N ILE A 224 6.04 2.32 -7.76
CA ILE A 224 5.09 1.30 -8.19
C ILE A 224 4.87 0.30 -7.04
N ALA A 225 5.93 -0.07 -6.32
CA ALA A 225 5.83 -0.93 -5.14
C ALA A 225 4.87 -0.35 -4.10
N ALA A 226 5.04 0.92 -3.73
CA ALA A 226 4.14 1.63 -2.82
C ALA A 226 2.69 1.62 -3.30
N LYS A 227 2.46 1.99 -4.57
CA LYS A 227 1.10 2.01 -5.15
C LYS A 227 0.44 0.64 -5.13
N LEU A 228 1.18 -0.42 -5.40
CA LEU A 228 0.66 -1.79 -5.32
C LEU A 228 0.31 -2.18 -3.88
N CYS A 229 1.15 -1.84 -2.91
CA CYS A 229 0.90 -2.10 -1.50
C CYS A 229 -0.37 -1.39 -1.02
N VAL A 230 -0.49 -0.09 -1.32
CA VAL A 230 -1.66 0.72 -0.95
C VAL A 230 -2.92 0.20 -1.64
N ALA A 231 -2.87 -0.10 -2.94
CA ALA A 231 -4.02 -0.67 -3.66
C ALA A 231 -4.45 -2.03 -3.09
N ALA A 232 -3.50 -2.84 -2.61
CA ALA A 232 -3.79 -4.10 -1.95
C ALA A 232 -4.27 -3.93 -0.50
N HIS A 233 -4.19 -2.72 0.07
CA HIS A 233 -4.48 -2.40 1.47
C HIS A 233 -3.50 -3.09 2.42
N GLY A 234 -2.21 -2.99 2.11
CA GLY A 234 -1.12 -3.41 2.97
C GLY A 234 -0.29 -4.57 2.43
N ARG A 235 0.93 -4.69 2.96
CA ARG A 235 1.98 -5.62 2.51
C ARG A 235 1.55 -7.07 2.65
N MET A 236 0.94 -7.41 3.79
CA MET A 236 0.46 -8.77 4.05
C MET A 236 -0.66 -9.18 3.10
N ARG A 237 -1.58 -8.27 2.78
CA ARG A 237 -2.66 -8.55 1.83
C ARG A 237 -2.11 -8.66 0.42
N LEU A 238 -1.18 -7.80 0.01
CA LEU A 238 -0.50 -7.88 -1.28
C LEU A 238 0.15 -9.25 -1.51
N ALA A 239 0.86 -9.78 -0.52
CA ALA A 239 1.52 -11.09 -0.60
C ALA A 239 0.55 -12.28 -0.83
N ARG A 240 -0.68 -12.15 -0.33
CA ARG A 240 -1.76 -13.15 -0.49
C ARG A 240 -2.45 -13.09 -1.85
N LEU A 241 -2.33 -11.97 -2.58
CA LEU A 241 -2.96 -11.84 -3.88
C LEU A 241 -2.33 -12.80 -4.92
N PRO A 242 -3.15 -13.40 -5.80
CA PRO A 242 -2.62 -14.12 -6.94
C PRO A 242 -2.06 -13.14 -7.98
N ALA A 243 -1.12 -13.62 -8.80
CA ALA A 243 -0.48 -12.80 -9.83
C ALA A 243 -1.46 -12.17 -10.83
N GLY A 244 -2.56 -12.86 -11.14
CA GLY A 244 -3.63 -12.32 -11.98
C GLY A 244 -4.29 -11.07 -11.39
N THR A 245 -4.49 -11.02 -10.07
CA THR A 245 -5.03 -9.85 -9.38
C THR A 245 -3.99 -8.73 -9.34
N VAL A 246 -2.73 -9.03 -8.98
CA VAL A 246 -1.63 -8.05 -8.99
C VAL A 246 -1.47 -7.41 -10.38
N GLN A 247 -1.68 -8.18 -11.45
CA GLN A 247 -1.63 -7.70 -12.82
C GLN A 247 -2.62 -6.55 -13.10
N ILE A 248 -3.80 -6.62 -12.50
CA ILE A 248 -4.93 -5.71 -12.78
C ILE A 248 -5.29 -4.78 -11.62
N LEU A 249 -4.52 -4.76 -10.53
CA LEU A 249 -4.70 -3.79 -9.43
C LEU A 249 -4.74 -2.36 -9.98
N GLY A 250 -5.74 -1.57 -9.59
CA GLY A 250 -6.05 -0.23 -10.10
C GLY A 250 -6.82 -0.20 -11.44
N ALA A 251 -7.18 -1.35 -12.01
CA ALA A 251 -8.08 -1.46 -13.17
C ALA A 251 -9.42 -2.12 -12.81
N GLU A 252 -9.83 -2.06 -11.55
CA GLU A 252 -11.04 -2.69 -11.01
C GLU A 252 -12.28 -2.24 -11.79
N LYS A 253 -12.39 -0.94 -12.10
CA LYS A 253 -13.51 -0.41 -12.88
C LYS A 253 -13.64 -1.10 -14.25
N ALA A 254 -12.53 -1.25 -14.98
CA ALA A 254 -12.53 -1.94 -16.28
C ALA A 254 -12.79 -3.44 -16.14
N PHE A 255 -12.26 -4.07 -15.09
CA PHE A 255 -12.48 -5.47 -14.77
C PHE A 255 -13.95 -5.77 -14.45
N PHE A 256 -14.57 -4.97 -13.57
CA PHE A 256 -15.98 -5.13 -13.23
C PHE A 256 -16.90 -4.80 -14.40
N SER A 257 -16.54 -3.84 -15.26
CA SER A 257 -17.25 -3.63 -16.52
C SER A 257 -17.19 -4.85 -17.45
N HIS A 258 -16.05 -5.55 -17.54
CA HIS A 258 -15.97 -6.81 -18.27
C HIS A 258 -16.92 -7.86 -17.68
N LEU A 259 -16.95 -8.03 -16.36
CA LEU A 259 -17.83 -9.00 -15.70
C LEU A 259 -19.32 -8.70 -15.93
N LYS A 260 -19.70 -7.42 -15.95
CA LYS A 260 -21.10 -6.99 -16.11
C LYS A 260 -21.56 -6.95 -17.57
N LEU A 261 -20.70 -6.50 -18.47
CA LEU A 261 -21.07 -6.12 -19.85
C LEU A 261 -20.37 -6.96 -20.92
N GLY A 262 -19.50 -7.90 -20.55
CA GLY A 262 -18.74 -8.72 -21.50
C GLY A 262 -17.71 -7.95 -22.32
N THR A 263 -17.32 -6.73 -21.91
CA THR A 263 -16.28 -5.93 -22.60
C THR A 263 -14.92 -6.61 -22.57
N LYS A 264 -13.91 -6.15 -23.31
CA LYS A 264 -12.57 -6.76 -23.22
C LYS A 264 -11.98 -6.62 -21.81
N THR A 265 -11.32 -7.67 -21.31
CA THR A 265 -10.62 -7.64 -20.02
C THR A 265 -9.45 -6.65 -20.02
N PRO A 266 -9.18 -5.97 -18.89
CA PRO A 266 -7.97 -5.16 -18.76
C PRO A 266 -6.73 -6.06 -18.79
N LYS A 267 -5.71 -5.63 -19.54
CA LYS A 267 -4.44 -6.37 -19.67
C LYS A 267 -3.41 -6.02 -18.58
N HIS A 268 -3.62 -4.91 -17.89
CA HIS A 268 -2.73 -4.34 -16.88
C HIS A 268 -3.49 -3.27 -16.08
N GLY A 269 -3.13 -3.10 -14.81
CA GLY A 269 -3.54 -1.97 -13.98
C GLY A 269 -2.39 -1.00 -13.73
N LEU A 270 -2.11 -0.69 -12.46
CA LEU A 270 -1.07 0.25 -12.00
C LEU A 270 0.31 -0.08 -12.57
N ILE A 271 0.61 -1.37 -12.74
CA ILE A 271 1.88 -1.85 -13.29
C ILE A 271 2.13 -1.40 -14.74
N TYR A 272 1.13 -0.90 -15.45
CA TYR A 272 1.31 -0.33 -16.80
C TYR A 272 2.34 0.79 -16.85
N SER A 273 2.48 1.55 -15.75
CA SER A 273 3.47 2.62 -15.61
C SER A 273 4.92 2.12 -15.64
N HIS A 274 5.16 0.83 -15.44
CA HIS A 274 6.48 0.23 -15.50
C HIS A 274 7.11 0.37 -16.89
N VAL A 275 8.37 0.80 -16.95
CA VAL A 275 9.10 1.11 -18.19
C VAL A 275 9.13 -0.09 -19.16
N LEU A 276 9.31 -1.30 -18.63
CA LEU A 276 9.30 -2.53 -19.44
C LEU A 276 7.96 -2.80 -20.13
N ILE A 277 6.85 -2.29 -19.61
CA ILE A 277 5.51 -2.44 -20.21
C ILE A 277 5.21 -1.24 -21.11
N SER A 278 5.32 -0.02 -20.59
CA SER A 278 4.93 1.21 -21.30
C SER A 278 5.71 1.41 -22.59
N ARG A 279 7.03 1.12 -22.59
CA ARG A 279 7.90 1.23 -23.78
C ARG A 279 7.82 0.05 -24.75
N SER A 280 7.06 -1.00 -24.42
CA SER A 280 6.93 -2.19 -25.28
C SER A 280 5.79 -2.06 -26.30
N PRO A 281 5.87 -2.74 -27.47
CA PRO A 281 4.79 -2.74 -28.47
C PRO A 281 3.45 -3.24 -27.91
N LYS A 282 2.33 -2.61 -28.30
CA LYS A 282 0.97 -2.92 -27.79
C LYS A 282 0.63 -4.43 -27.75
N PRO A 283 0.96 -5.25 -28.77
CA PRO A 283 0.63 -6.69 -28.75
C PRO A 283 1.35 -7.50 -27.67
N VAL A 284 2.57 -7.10 -27.26
CA VAL A 284 3.37 -7.84 -26.27
C VAL A 284 3.12 -7.37 -24.83
N ARG A 285 2.56 -6.17 -24.62
CA ARG A 285 2.36 -5.57 -23.29
C ARG A 285 1.63 -6.49 -22.31
N GLY A 286 0.59 -7.20 -22.76
CA GLY A 286 -0.15 -8.13 -21.89
C GLY A 286 0.67 -9.34 -21.45
N ARG A 287 1.55 -9.86 -22.31
CA ARG A 287 2.46 -10.98 -21.97
C ARG A 287 3.51 -10.52 -20.94
N ILE A 288 4.10 -9.35 -21.17
CA ILE A 288 5.08 -8.74 -20.26
C ILE A 288 4.43 -8.42 -18.91
N SER A 289 3.23 -7.84 -18.92
CA SER A 289 2.48 -7.50 -17.71
C SER A 289 2.17 -8.74 -16.85
N ARG A 290 1.74 -9.85 -17.46
CA ARG A 290 1.52 -11.11 -16.74
C ARG A 290 2.79 -11.66 -16.09
N MET A 291 3.89 -11.68 -16.85
CA MET A 291 5.19 -12.14 -16.34
C MET A 291 5.68 -11.26 -15.19
N LEU A 292 5.60 -9.94 -15.35
CA LEU A 292 6.04 -8.99 -14.34
C LEU A 292 5.19 -9.10 -13.06
N ALA A 293 3.86 -9.21 -13.20
CA ALA A 293 2.96 -9.41 -12.06
C ALA A 293 3.27 -10.69 -11.28
N ALA A 294 3.66 -11.78 -11.96
CA ALA A 294 4.10 -13.01 -11.30
C ALA A 294 5.38 -12.81 -10.48
N ARG A 295 6.36 -12.07 -11.00
CA ARG A 295 7.59 -11.74 -10.27
C ARG A 295 7.33 -10.77 -9.12
N MET A 296 6.48 -9.76 -9.32
CA MET A 296 6.01 -8.84 -8.28
C MET A 296 5.28 -9.57 -7.14
N SER A 297 4.47 -10.58 -7.45
CA SER A 297 3.78 -11.38 -6.43
C SER A 297 4.75 -12.20 -5.58
N LEU A 298 5.83 -12.70 -6.18
CA LEU A 298 6.89 -13.40 -5.45
C LEU A 298 7.68 -12.44 -4.56
N ALA A 299 8.10 -11.29 -5.11
CA ALA A 299 8.81 -10.27 -4.35
C ALA A 299 7.99 -9.76 -3.16
N ALA A 300 6.69 -9.51 -3.35
CA ALA A 300 5.79 -9.10 -2.28
C ALA A 300 5.69 -10.14 -1.15
N ARG A 301 5.77 -11.44 -1.46
CA ARG A 301 5.81 -12.51 -0.44
C ARG A 301 7.12 -12.51 0.32
N ILE A 302 8.25 -12.32 -0.37
CA ILE A 302 9.55 -12.21 0.27
C ILE A 302 9.56 -11.04 1.26
N ASP A 303 9.08 -9.87 0.83
CA ASP A 303 9.00 -8.68 1.67
C ASP A 303 8.05 -8.89 2.86
N ALA A 304 6.89 -9.52 2.67
CA ALA A 304 5.91 -9.75 3.73
C ALA A 304 6.38 -10.74 4.80
N PHE A 305 7.15 -11.76 4.40
CA PHE A 305 7.66 -12.81 5.29
C PHE A 305 9.13 -12.63 5.68
N ASN A 306 9.68 -11.42 5.46
CA ASN A 306 11.06 -11.05 5.81
C ASN A 306 12.11 -12.03 5.26
N GLY A 307 11.92 -12.50 4.03
CA GLY A 307 12.90 -13.33 3.32
C GLY A 307 14.11 -12.50 2.85
N THR A 308 15.11 -13.17 2.28
CA THR A 308 16.28 -12.49 1.70
C THR A 308 15.86 -11.55 0.56
N PRO A 309 16.13 -10.23 0.66
CA PRO A 309 15.67 -9.28 -0.34
C PRO A 309 16.28 -9.52 -1.72
N TRP A 310 15.46 -9.31 -2.77
CA TRP A 310 15.96 -9.31 -4.15
C TRP A 310 16.76 -8.06 -4.48
N GLY A 311 17.72 -8.20 -5.40
CA GLY A 311 18.61 -7.14 -5.83
C GLY A 311 18.55 -6.90 -7.33
N GLU A 312 19.63 -6.32 -7.86
CA GLU A 312 19.74 -6.00 -9.29
C GLU A 312 19.72 -7.25 -10.19
N GLU A 313 20.20 -8.39 -9.69
CA GLU A 313 20.30 -9.61 -10.49
C GLU A 313 18.92 -10.12 -10.90
N GLU A 314 17.95 -10.12 -9.98
CA GLU A 314 16.58 -10.50 -10.31
C GLU A 314 15.93 -9.54 -11.31
N LEU A 315 16.25 -8.25 -11.24
CA LEU A 315 15.80 -7.27 -12.24
C LEU A 315 16.41 -7.58 -13.61
N ARG A 316 17.72 -7.87 -13.69
CA ARG A 316 18.41 -8.22 -14.96
C ARG A 316 17.77 -9.44 -15.62
N LEU A 317 17.49 -10.49 -14.86
CA LEU A 317 16.80 -11.70 -15.36
C LEU A 317 15.41 -11.39 -15.94
N ILE A 318 14.68 -10.44 -15.31
CA ILE A 318 13.39 -9.96 -15.80
C ILE A 318 13.58 -9.20 -17.12
N GLU A 319 14.55 -8.29 -17.19
CA GLU A 319 14.84 -7.49 -18.37
C GLU A 319 15.22 -8.36 -19.57
N GLU A 320 16.11 -9.34 -19.38
CA GLU A 320 16.47 -10.32 -20.42
C GLU A 320 15.24 -11.07 -20.95
N ARG A 321 14.34 -11.47 -20.05
CA ARG A 321 13.11 -12.17 -20.45
C ARG A 321 12.18 -11.26 -21.24
N VAL A 322 12.07 -9.99 -20.86
CA VAL A 322 11.28 -9.00 -21.62
C VAL A 322 11.87 -8.79 -23.01
N GLU A 323 13.19 -8.70 -23.12
CA GLU A 323 13.85 -8.50 -24.41
C GLU A 323 13.65 -9.70 -25.33
N LYS A 324 13.74 -10.93 -24.82
CA LYS A 324 13.37 -12.14 -25.58
C LYS A 324 11.93 -12.08 -26.10
N ILE A 325 10.96 -11.60 -25.29
CA ILE A 325 9.56 -11.45 -25.73
C ILE A 325 9.43 -10.40 -26.84
N ARG A 326 10.18 -9.31 -26.78
CA ARG A 326 10.20 -8.26 -27.81
C ARG A 326 10.80 -8.78 -29.11
N GLN A 327 11.96 -9.43 -29.05
CA GLN A 327 12.64 -10.02 -30.20
C GLN A 327 11.75 -11.02 -30.93
N GLN A 328 11.14 -11.97 -30.20
CA GLN A 328 10.20 -12.94 -30.79
C GLN A 328 9.05 -12.27 -31.55
N TYR A 329 8.55 -11.13 -31.07
CA TYR A 329 7.51 -10.37 -31.78
C TYR A 329 8.04 -9.71 -33.05
N PHE A 330 9.24 -9.11 -33.03
CA PHE A 330 9.84 -8.52 -34.23
C PHE A 330 10.21 -9.58 -35.28
N ASP A 331 10.73 -10.73 -34.87
CA ASP A 331 11.07 -11.82 -35.79
C ASP A 331 9.83 -12.45 -36.41
N SER A 332 8.73 -12.56 -35.65
CA SER A 332 7.44 -13.01 -36.19
C SER A 332 6.81 -12.07 -37.22
N LYS A 333 7.28 -10.81 -37.30
CA LYS A 333 6.84 -9.83 -38.30
C LYS A 333 7.71 -9.77 -39.55
N LYS A 334 8.91 -10.38 -39.50
CA LYS A 334 9.82 -10.46 -40.65
C LYS A 334 9.52 -11.67 -41.55
N ARG A 335 8.73 -12.63 -41.06
CA ARG A 335 8.23 -13.80 -41.79
C ARG A 335 6.85 -13.53 -42.33
#